data_AF-A0A1Q7G242-F1
#
_entry.id   AF-A0A1Q7G242-F1
#
_cell.length_a   1.000
_cell.length_b   1.000
_cell.length_c   1.000
_cell.angle_alpha   90.00
_cell.angle_beta   90.00
_cell.angle_gamma   90.00
#
_symmetry.space_group_name_H-M   'P 1'
#
loop_
_entity.id
_entity.type
_entity.pdbx_description
1 polymer ?
#
loop_
_entity_poly.entity_id
_entity_poly.type
_entity_poly.pdbx_seq_one_letter_code
_entity_poly.pdbx_strand_id
1 'polypeptide(L)'
;MPAGSLFFVIILSSSIVPSYAEVIPITISGTMNKVSFDGKWSFYTEWKESTLTQIDTGAEPIYLRTAHQDDYIYVLIDAVEDTHFVKGSDSAIVCIDGNTDKEKIPNSDDYCFIATLGDKNPVTLQGGSPLGINGNFRKIPNPVDFIGISSVSDQNDRYTTIPHASYEFRIPINLFGRSDVYGFYTSVYFGHANKFYSFPSTSSPSSLFEMPPPTTWGELVSPDKSLPEFSWPTILLLSGVLFVIYFTKMRSGHLHLRTNGN
;
A
#
# COMPACT_ATOMS: atom_id res chain seq x y z
N MET A 1 54.87 -37.23 26.45
CA MET A 1 54.24 -36.82 25.20
C MET A 1 52.75 -37.16 25.28
N PRO A 2 51.83 -36.19 25.48
CA PRO A 2 50.42 -36.43 25.22
C PRO A 2 50.05 -35.90 23.83
N ALA A 3 49.37 -36.74 23.06
CA ALA A 3 48.81 -36.39 21.76
C ALA A 3 47.65 -35.42 21.96
N GLY A 4 47.76 -34.22 21.39
CA GLY A 4 46.67 -33.25 21.34
C GLY A 4 45.67 -33.65 20.25
N SER A 5 44.46 -34.04 20.65
CA SER A 5 43.35 -34.23 19.72
C SER A 5 42.89 -32.88 19.17
N LEU A 6 43.12 -32.66 17.88
CA LEU A 6 42.55 -31.53 17.13
C LEU A 6 41.06 -31.79 16.93
N PHE A 7 40.20 -31.01 17.58
CA PHE A 7 38.76 -31.02 17.32
C PHE A 7 38.48 -30.13 16.10
N PHE A 8 38.05 -30.75 14.99
CA PHE A 8 37.60 -30.04 13.80
C PHE A 8 36.12 -29.67 13.98
N VAL A 9 35.82 -28.39 14.22
CA VAL A 9 34.45 -27.89 14.27
C VAL A 9 33.99 -27.63 12.84
N ILE A 10 33.10 -28.48 12.33
CA ILE A 10 32.42 -28.25 11.05
C ILE A 10 31.28 -27.26 11.34
N ILE A 11 31.47 -26.00 10.96
CA ILE A 11 30.40 -25.01 10.95
C ILE A 11 29.51 -25.32 9.74
N LEU A 12 28.39 -26.00 9.96
CA LEU A 12 27.32 -26.09 8.97
C LEU A 12 26.73 -24.68 8.83
N SER A 13 27.14 -23.95 7.80
CA SER A 13 26.43 -22.75 7.36
C SER A 13 25.07 -23.18 6.82
N SER A 14 24.04 -23.09 7.66
CA SER A 14 22.66 -23.22 7.22
C SER A 14 22.38 -22.08 6.25
N SER A 15 22.14 -22.40 4.98
CA SER A 15 21.63 -21.45 4.01
C SER A 15 20.27 -20.96 4.51
N ILE A 16 20.22 -19.78 5.12
CA ILE A 16 18.96 -19.09 5.40
C ILE A 16 18.41 -18.72 4.03
N VAL A 17 17.42 -19.47 3.55
CA VAL A 17 16.63 -19.05 2.39
C VAL A 17 15.87 -17.80 2.86
N PRO A 18 16.07 -16.62 2.26
CA PRO A 18 15.25 -15.46 2.59
C PRO A 18 13.80 -15.82 2.28
N SER A 19 12.94 -15.79 3.29
CA SER A 19 11.49 -15.77 3.06
C SER A 19 11.18 -14.44 2.40
N TYR A 20 11.01 -14.42 1.08
CA TYR A 20 10.55 -13.22 0.38
C TYR A 20 9.14 -12.88 0.87
N ALA A 21 8.89 -11.61 1.15
CA ALA A 21 7.55 -11.14 1.43
C ALA A 21 6.67 -11.34 0.19
N GLU A 22 5.39 -11.68 0.39
CA GLU A 22 4.44 -11.72 -0.72
C GLU A 22 4.25 -10.30 -1.28
N VAL A 23 4.14 -10.17 -2.62
CA VAL A 23 4.15 -8.88 -3.31
C VAL A 23 2.83 -8.61 -4.04
N ILE A 24 2.29 -7.41 -3.86
CA ILE A 24 1.28 -6.80 -4.74
C ILE A 24 1.98 -5.78 -5.64
N PRO A 25 1.93 -5.92 -6.97
CA PRO A 25 2.43 -4.88 -7.86
C PRO A 25 1.47 -3.68 -7.88
N ILE A 26 2.00 -2.48 -7.96
CA ILE A 26 1.28 -1.23 -8.26
C ILE A 26 1.96 -0.52 -9.43
N THR A 27 1.21 0.10 -10.33
CA THR A 27 1.77 0.82 -11.48
C THR A 27 1.17 2.20 -11.61
N ILE A 28 1.87 3.10 -12.30
CA ILE A 28 1.31 4.39 -12.65
C ILE A 28 0.10 4.23 -13.59
N SER A 29 -0.92 5.06 -13.39
CA SER A 29 -2.10 5.14 -14.23
C SER A 29 -2.37 6.58 -14.65
N GLY A 30 -2.81 6.78 -15.90
CA GLY A 30 -3.20 8.09 -16.41
C GLY A 30 -4.70 8.38 -16.28
N THR A 31 -5.48 7.46 -15.69
CA THR A 31 -6.95 7.52 -15.72
C THR A 31 -7.62 7.35 -14.37
N MET A 32 -6.90 7.21 -13.26
CA MET A 32 -7.50 7.10 -11.92
C MET A 32 -8.28 8.36 -11.52
N ASN A 33 -7.94 9.52 -12.06
CA ASN A 33 -8.74 10.75 -11.92
C ASN A 33 -10.12 10.69 -12.61
N LYS A 34 -10.40 9.65 -13.40
CA LYS A 34 -11.69 9.41 -14.07
C LYS A 34 -12.53 8.33 -13.37
N VAL A 35 -11.98 7.65 -12.35
CA VAL A 35 -12.71 6.69 -11.54
C VAL A 35 -13.82 7.43 -10.80
N SER A 36 -15.04 6.89 -10.92
CA SER A 36 -16.18 7.31 -10.14
C SER A 36 -16.16 6.52 -8.84
N PHE A 37 -15.81 7.17 -7.74
CA PHE A 37 -15.84 6.55 -6.42
C PHE A 37 -17.29 6.36 -5.94
N ASP A 38 -17.92 5.27 -6.34
CA ASP A 38 -19.27 4.87 -5.94
C ASP A 38 -19.32 3.44 -5.36
N GLY A 39 -18.16 2.83 -5.12
CA GLY A 39 -17.99 1.56 -4.44
C GLY A 39 -18.23 0.34 -5.33
N LYS A 40 -18.12 0.50 -6.65
CA LYS A 40 -18.34 -0.54 -7.66
C LYS A 40 -17.76 -0.09 -8.99
N TRP A 41 -17.73 -0.99 -9.97
CA TRP A 41 -17.53 -0.61 -11.36
C TRP A 41 -18.68 0.27 -11.86
N SER A 42 -18.40 1.52 -12.18
CA SER A 42 -19.31 2.41 -12.91
C SER A 42 -19.33 2.09 -14.41
N PHE A 43 -18.21 1.60 -14.97
CA PHE A 43 -18.13 1.12 -16.36
C PHE A 43 -16.98 0.12 -16.57
N TYR A 44 -17.14 -0.79 -17.54
CA TYR A 44 -16.27 -1.97 -17.75
C TYR A 44 -14.75 -1.73 -17.85
N THR A 45 -14.33 -0.54 -18.29
CA THR A 45 -12.90 -0.19 -18.47
C THR A 45 -12.36 0.78 -17.42
N GLU A 46 -13.14 1.11 -16.39
CA GLU A 46 -12.79 2.11 -15.39
C GLU A 46 -11.45 1.84 -14.71
N TRP A 47 -11.27 0.63 -14.19
CA TRP A 47 -10.03 0.21 -13.56
C TRP A 47 -9.07 -0.50 -14.53
N LYS A 48 -9.16 -0.28 -15.85
CA LYS A 48 -8.35 -1.02 -16.83
C LYS A 48 -6.85 -0.74 -16.70
N GLU A 49 -6.46 0.49 -16.40
CA GLU A 49 -5.06 0.91 -16.22
C GLU A 49 -4.57 0.70 -14.78
N SER A 50 -4.94 -0.41 -14.16
CA SER A 50 -4.44 -0.84 -12.85
C SER A 50 -3.80 -2.21 -12.98
N THR A 51 -3.07 -2.62 -11.94
CA THR A 51 -2.67 -4.02 -11.78
C THR A 51 -3.87 -4.87 -11.38
N LEU A 52 -3.68 -6.20 -11.41
CA LEU A 52 -4.66 -7.18 -10.97
C LEU A 52 -3.95 -8.27 -10.18
N THR A 53 -4.38 -8.46 -8.93
CA THR A 53 -4.03 -9.61 -8.09
C THR A 53 -5.30 -10.32 -7.66
N GLN A 54 -5.27 -11.64 -7.58
CA GLN A 54 -6.36 -12.45 -7.06
C GLN A 54 -5.97 -13.01 -5.69
N ILE A 55 -6.81 -12.77 -4.68
CA ILE A 55 -6.66 -13.36 -3.36
C ILE A 55 -7.56 -14.60 -3.33
N ASP A 56 -6.95 -15.77 -3.11
CA ASP A 56 -7.66 -17.05 -3.06
C ASP A 56 -8.51 -17.16 -1.78
N THR A 57 -9.78 -17.47 -1.97
CA THR A 57 -10.76 -17.71 -0.89
C THR A 57 -11.10 -19.19 -0.73
N GLY A 58 -10.65 -20.03 -1.67
CA GLY A 58 -11.08 -21.42 -1.86
C GLY A 58 -12.33 -21.58 -2.74
N ALA A 59 -12.94 -20.48 -3.21
CA ALA A 59 -14.08 -20.48 -4.13
C ALA A 59 -13.89 -19.44 -5.24
N GLU A 60 -14.63 -18.31 -5.21
CA GLU A 60 -14.43 -17.19 -6.14
C GLU A 60 -13.44 -16.19 -5.53
N PRO A 61 -12.37 -15.82 -6.25
CA PRO A 61 -11.33 -15.00 -5.67
C PRO A 61 -11.83 -13.58 -5.38
N ILE A 62 -11.16 -12.93 -4.43
CA ILE A 62 -11.26 -11.48 -4.30
C ILE A 62 -10.31 -10.86 -5.33
N TYR A 63 -10.84 -10.01 -6.19
CA TYR A 63 -10.04 -9.30 -7.19
C TYR A 63 -9.54 -7.98 -6.61
N LEU A 64 -8.23 -7.89 -6.40
CA LEU A 64 -7.55 -6.69 -5.96
C LEU A 64 -6.96 -5.96 -7.16
N ARG A 65 -7.31 -4.68 -7.30
CA ARG A 65 -6.70 -3.79 -8.29
C ARG A 65 -5.97 -2.66 -7.59
N THR A 66 -4.73 -2.41 -7.97
CA THR A 66 -3.97 -1.28 -7.45
C THR A 66 -3.39 -0.45 -8.57
N ALA A 67 -3.37 0.86 -8.36
CA ALA A 67 -2.74 1.83 -9.24
C ALA A 67 -2.30 3.03 -8.42
N HIS A 68 -1.37 3.82 -8.94
CA HIS A 68 -1.10 5.15 -8.38
C HIS A 68 -1.22 6.22 -9.47
N GLN A 69 -1.64 7.41 -9.07
CA GLN A 69 -1.67 8.59 -9.93
C GLN A 69 -1.50 9.83 -9.04
N ASP A 70 -0.63 10.74 -9.47
CA ASP A 70 -0.29 11.95 -8.72
C ASP A 70 0.10 11.58 -7.27
N ASP A 71 -0.50 12.21 -6.27
CA ASP A 71 -0.24 11.99 -4.85
C ASP A 71 -1.12 10.93 -4.19
N TYR A 72 -1.69 9.99 -4.96
CA TYR A 72 -2.63 9.00 -4.44
C TYR A 72 -2.32 7.56 -4.86
N ILE A 73 -2.53 6.64 -3.92
CA ILE A 73 -2.67 5.21 -4.18
C ILE A 73 -4.17 4.89 -4.29
N TYR A 74 -4.51 4.09 -5.30
CA TYR A 74 -5.86 3.66 -5.61
C TYR A 74 -5.96 2.16 -5.42
N VAL A 75 -7.00 1.72 -4.71
CA VAL A 75 -7.26 0.30 -4.47
C VAL A 75 -8.73 0.00 -4.71
N LEU A 76 -9.03 -0.99 -5.55
CA LEU A 76 -10.35 -1.62 -5.65
C LEU A 76 -10.24 -3.04 -5.12
N ILE A 77 -11.18 -3.41 -4.26
CA ILE A 77 -11.33 -4.76 -3.71
C ILE A 77 -12.71 -5.27 -4.11
N ASP A 78 -12.72 -6.23 -5.03
CA ASP A 78 -13.94 -6.83 -5.58
C ASP A 78 -14.17 -8.21 -4.96
N ALA A 79 -15.07 -8.28 -3.98
CA ALA A 79 -15.33 -9.51 -3.23
C ALA A 79 -16.45 -10.33 -3.90
N VAL A 80 -16.15 -10.91 -5.06
CA VAL A 80 -17.12 -11.62 -5.92
C VAL A 80 -17.89 -12.74 -5.20
N GLU A 81 -17.26 -13.39 -4.22
CA GLU A 81 -17.92 -14.41 -3.38
C GLU A 81 -18.97 -13.83 -2.42
N ASP A 82 -18.83 -12.56 -1.99
CA ASP A 82 -19.69 -11.96 -0.97
C ASP A 82 -21.02 -11.48 -1.53
N THR A 83 -21.92 -12.44 -1.72
CA THR A 83 -23.28 -12.24 -2.25
C THR A 83 -24.34 -12.04 -1.16
N HIS A 84 -23.93 -11.96 0.11
CA HIS A 84 -24.82 -11.84 1.27
C HIS A 84 -24.49 -10.59 2.10
N PHE A 85 -25.23 -9.52 1.83
CA PHE A 85 -24.93 -8.18 2.34
C PHE A 85 -25.38 -7.94 3.78
N VAL A 86 -24.44 -7.78 4.71
CA VAL A 86 -24.64 -7.32 6.08
C VAL A 86 -24.12 -5.88 6.21
N LYS A 87 -25.02 -4.92 5.90
CA LYS A 87 -24.72 -3.49 6.01
C LYS A 87 -24.26 -3.12 7.43
N GLY A 88 -23.22 -2.29 7.52
CA GLY A 88 -22.59 -1.90 8.78
C GLY A 88 -21.64 -2.97 9.37
N SER A 89 -21.48 -4.11 8.69
CA SER A 89 -20.61 -5.21 9.13
C SER A 89 -19.60 -5.60 8.06
N ASP A 90 -20.06 -5.94 6.86
CA ASP A 90 -19.14 -6.30 5.76
C ASP A 90 -18.20 -5.12 5.51
N SER A 91 -16.90 -5.38 5.45
CA SER A 91 -15.92 -4.32 5.38
C SER A 91 -14.65 -4.77 4.72
N ALA A 92 -13.92 -3.81 4.15
CA ALA A 92 -12.58 -4.00 3.66
C ALA A 92 -11.61 -3.06 4.36
N ILE A 93 -10.38 -3.54 4.56
CA ILE A 93 -9.28 -2.81 5.18
C ILE A 93 -8.11 -2.80 4.20
N VAL A 94 -7.46 -1.64 4.06
CA VAL A 94 -6.16 -1.49 3.40
C VAL A 94 -5.20 -0.88 4.41
N CYS A 95 -4.06 -1.52 4.66
CA CYS A 95 -3.01 -1.01 5.52
C CYS A 95 -1.71 -0.78 4.75
N ILE A 96 -1.00 0.28 5.12
CA ILE A 96 0.26 0.72 4.52
C ILE A 96 1.25 1.01 5.65
N ASP A 97 2.42 0.38 5.56
CA ASP A 97 3.63 0.70 6.33
C ASP A 97 4.52 1.56 5.42
N GLY A 98 4.70 2.82 5.79
CA GLY A 98 5.44 3.82 5.02
C GLY A 98 6.94 3.59 4.91
N ASN A 99 7.57 3.06 5.97
CA ASN A 99 9.02 2.90 6.04
C ASN A 99 9.47 1.45 5.83
N THR A 100 8.56 0.49 5.71
CA THR A 100 8.87 -0.95 5.55
C THR A 100 9.78 -1.47 6.67
N ASP A 101 9.68 -0.90 7.86
CA ASP A 101 10.51 -1.31 8.99
C ASP A 101 10.08 -2.66 9.58
N LYS A 102 8.86 -3.09 9.25
CA LYS A 102 8.26 -4.36 9.69
C LYS A 102 8.31 -4.47 11.22
N GLU A 103 7.97 -3.40 11.91
CA GLU A 103 7.87 -3.39 13.38
C GLU A 103 6.81 -4.38 13.88
N LYS A 104 7.02 -4.93 15.08
CA LYS A 104 6.02 -5.80 15.73
C LYS A 104 4.84 -5.02 16.26
N ILE A 105 5.07 -3.77 16.62
CA ILE A 105 4.07 -2.85 17.14
C ILE A 105 3.98 -1.72 16.12
N PRO A 106 2.81 -1.48 15.52
CA PRO A 106 2.69 -0.44 14.53
C PRO A 106 3.00 0.93 15.15
N ASN A 107 3.59 1.81 14.36
CA ASN A 107 4.14 3.11 14.75
C ASN A 107 3.41 4.26 14.02
N SER A 108 4.01 5.45 13.98
CA SER A 108 3.36 6.63 13.39
C SER A 108 3.23 6.62 11.86
N ASP A 109 3.96 5.75 11.17
CA ASP A 109 3.98 5.59 9.72
C ASP A 109 3.17 4.40 9.21
N ASP A 110 2.59 3.62 10.14
CA ASP A 110 1.61 2.59 9.85
C ASP A 110 0.19 3.15 9.87
N TYR A 111 -0.52 2.97 8.76
CA TYR A 111 -1.91 3.41 8.61
C TYR A 111 -2.79 2.28 8.12
N CYS A 112 -4.04 2.27 8.58
CA CYS A 112 -5.08 1.39 8.07
C CYS A 112 -6.35 2.19 7.72
N PHE A 113 -6.95 1.86 6.59
CA PHE A 113 -8.10 2.53 5.99
C PHE A 113 -9.23 1.53 5.86
N ILE A 114 -10.40 1.87 6.39
CA ILE A 114 -11.55 0.95 6.47
C ILE A 114 -12.73 1.55 5.72
N ALA A 115 -13.32 0.74 4.83
CA ALA A 115 -14.62 1.00 4.21
C ALA A 115 -15.60 -0.08 4.62
N THR A 116 -16.76 0.31 5.16
CA THR A 116 -17.80 -0.62 5.63
C THR A 116 -19.02 -0.52 4.72
N LEU A 117 -19.58 -1.67 4.32
CA LEU A 117 -20.72 -1.75 3.41
C LEU A 117 -21.92 -0.96 3.94
N GLY A 118 -22.36 0.04 3.18
CA GLY A 118 -23.50 0.88 3.54
C GLY A 118 -23.21 2.00 4.55
N ASP A 119 -21.96 2.14 5.02
CA ASP A 119 -21.51 3.34 5.73
C ASP A 119 -20.95 4.36 4.73
N LYS A 120 -21.18 5.65 4.99
CA LYS A 120 -20.67 6.76 4.20
C LYS A 120 -19.42 7.41 4.81
N ASN A 121 -19.04 6.99 6.01
CA ASN A 121 -17.91 7.55 6.74
C ASN A 121 -16.81 6.48 6.87
N PRO A 122 -15.80 6.50 5.99
CA PRO A 122 -14.68 5.59 6.16
C PRO A 122 -13.89 5.92 7.42
N VAL A 123 -13.03 5.01 7.86
CA VAL A 123 -12.23 5.17 9.07
C VAL A 123 -10.75 5.08 8.74
N THR A 124 -9.97 6.06 9.20
CA THR A 124 -8.51 5.98 9.24
C THR A 124 -8.02 5.66 10.65
N LEU A 125 -7.13 4.67 10.72
CA LEU A 125 -6.38 4.28 11.89
C LEU A 125 -4.89 4.58 11.67
N GLN A 126 -4.20 4.97 12.74
CA GLN A 126 -2.75 5.16 12.77
C GLN A 126 -2.16 4.32 13.91
N GLY A 127 -1.00 3.73 13.69
CA GLY A 127 -0.24 3.03 14.73
C GLY A 127 0.30 3.98 15.82
N GLY A 128 1.08 3.41 16.73
CA GLY A 128 1.68 4.13 17.86
C GLY A 128 0.71 4.39 19.01
N SER A 129 -0.41 3.67 19.09
CA SER A 129 -1.27 3.69 20.27
C SER A 129 -0.61 2.95 21.43
N PRO A 130 -0.57 3.53 22.64
CA PRO A 130 -0.09 2.81 23.83
C PRO A 130 -1.07 1.72 24.28
N LEU A 131 -2.30 1.71 23.75
CA LEU A 131 -3.34 0.74 24.08
C LEU A 131 -3.34 -0.38 23.03
N GLY A 132 -3.05 -1.61 23.45
CA GLY A 132 -3.04 -2.80 22.59
C GLY A 132 -4.43 -3.36 22.22
N ILE A 133 -5.51 -2.61 22.47
CA ILE A 133 -6.90 -3.09 22.34
C ILE A 133 -7.30 -3.29 20.86
N ASN A 134 -6.59 -2.65 19.92
CA ASN A 134 -6.79 -2.81 18.47
C ASN A 134 -5.45 -2.99 17.73
N GLY A 135 -4.58 -3.89 18.23
CA GLY A 135 -3.24 -4.08 17.64
C GLY A 135 -2.38 -2.81 17.67
N ASN A 136 -2.54 -1.96 18.69
CA ASN A 136 -1.84 -0.68 18.84
C ASN A 136 -2.17 0.39 17.77
N PHE A 137 -3.30 0.26 17.09
CA PHE A 137 -3.87 1.33 16.29
C PHE A 137 -4.81 2.23 17.10
N ARG A 138 -4.84 3.52 16.74
CA ARG A 138 -5.82 4.50 17.21
C ARG A 138 -6.55 5.11 16.03
N LYS A 139 -7.83 5.43 16.21
CA LYS A 139 -8.59 6.20 15.22
C LYS A 139 -8.09 7.64 15.18
N ILE A 140 -7.87 8.17 13.98
CA ILE A 140 -7.54 9.56 13.72
C ILE A 140 -8.58 10.21 12.81
N PRO A 141 -8.64 11.54 12.70
CA PRO A 141 -9.42 12.19 11.65
C PRO A 141 -9.00 11.68 10.27
N ASN A 142 -9.97 11.48 9.40
CA ASN A 142 -9.69 11.08 8.02
C ASN A 142 -8.83 12.16 7.34
N PRO A 143 -7.77 11.77 6.62
CA PRO A 143 -6.95 12.67 5.83
C PRO A 143 -7.78 13.47 4.83
N VAL A 144 -7.32 14.67 4.49
CA VAL A 144 -7.89 15.44 3.39
C VAL A 144 -7.77 14.60 2.11
N ASP A 145 -8.82 14.61 1.29
CA ASP A 145 -8.93 13.88 0.03
C ASP A 145 -8.90 12.34 0.11
N PHE A 146 -8.83 11.75 1.31
CA PHE A 146 -9.05 10.32 1.48
C PHE A 146 -10.50 9.95 1.10
N ILE A 147 -10.64 8.90 0.27
CA ILE A 147 -11.91 8.29 -0.04
C ILE A 147 -11.82 6.81 0.33
N GLY A 148 -12.81 6.33 1.07
CA GLY A 148 -13.11 4.92 1.26
C GLY A 148 -14.60 4.75 1.10
N ILE A 149 -15.03 3.99 0.10
CA ILE A 149 -16.44 3.80 -0.22
C ILE A 149 -16.71 2.34 -0.55
N SER A 150 -17.96 1.92 -0.35
CA SER A 150 -18.42 0.57 -0.56
C SER A 150 -19.79 0.60 -1.23
N SER A 151 -20.07 -0.39 -2.06
CA SER A 151 -21.38 -0.63 -2.62
C SER A 151 -21.57 -2.11 -2.93
N VAL A 152 -22.80 -2.45 -3.31
CA VAL A 152 -23.07 -3.69 -4.03
C VAL A 152 -22.81 -3.43 -5.51
N SER A 153 -22.07 -4.34 -6.15
CA SER A 153 -21.80 -4.34 -7.58
C SER A 153 -23.07 -4.51 -8.41
N ASP A 154 -23.00 -4.18 -9.70
CA ASP A 154 -24.14 -4.25 -10.61
C ASP A 154 -23.74 -4.79 -11.99
N GLN A 155 -24.59 -4.61 -13.00
CA GLN A 155 -24.35 -5.12 -14.36
C GLN A 155 -23.07 -4.58 -15.04
N ASN A 156 -22.48 -3.50 -14.53
CA ASN A 156 -21.23 -2.94 -15.06
C ASN A 156 -19.99 -3.65 -14.52
N ASP A 157 -20.15 -4.51 -13.52
CA ASP A 157 -19.07 -5.29 -12.94
C ASP A 157 -18.32 -6.09 -14.01
N ARG A 158 -17.01 -6.13 -13.85
CA ARG A 158 -16.12 -6.72 -14.86
C ARG A 158 -16.13 -8.24 -14.84
N TYR A 159 -16.35 -8.84 -13.68
CA TYR A 159 -16.09 -10.26 -13.45
C TYR A 159 -17.37 -11.07 -13.42
N THR A 160 -18.45 -10.54 -12.86
CA THR A 160 -19.74 -11.23 -12.79
C THR A 160 -20.91 -10.26 -12.73
N THR A 161 -22.05 -10.65 -13.29
CA THR A 161 -23.30 -9.89 -13.13
C THR A 161 -24.05 -10.24 -11.84
N ILE A 162 -23.54 -11.17 -11.04
CA ILE A 162 -24.12 -11.53 -9.74
C ILE A 162 -23.74 -10.41 -8.76
N PRO A 163 -24.72 -9.72 -8.13
CA PRO A 163 -24.44 -8.67 -7.17
C PRO A 163 -23.59 -9.19 -6.01
N HIS A 164 -22.53 -8.48 -5.67
CA HIS A 164 -21.59 -8.81 -4.59
C HIS A 164 -21.02 -7.53 -3.95
N ALA A 165 -20.36 -7.62 -2.79
CA ALA A 165 -19.77 -6.46 -2.12
C ALA A 165 -18.48 -6.00 -2.82
N SER A 166 -18.32 -4.69 -2.99
CA SER A 166 -17.13 -4.08 -3.60
C SER A 166 -16.74 -2.80 -2.85
N TYR A 167 -15.44 -2.49 -2.86
CA TYR A 167 -14.84 -1.44 -2.04
C TYR A 167 -13.77 -0.68 -2.82
N GLU A 168 -13.80 0.65 -2.75
CA GLU A 168 -12.86 1.53 -3.44
C GLU A 168 -12.17 2.49 -2.47
N PHE A 169 -10.88 2.68 -2.68
CA PHE A 169 -10.03 3.54 -1.86
C PHE A 169 -9.22 4.49 -2.73
N ARG A 170 -9.16 5.76 -2.30
CA ARG A 170 -8.17 6.76 -2.74
C ARG A 170 -7.40 7.23 -1.52
N ILE A 171 -6.13 6.83 -1.43
CA ILE A 171 -5.30 7.01 -0.25
C ILE A 171 -4.22 8.06 -0.55
N PRO A 172 -4.19 9.20 0.18
CA PRO A 172 -3.14 10.21 0.02
C PRO A 172 -1.77 9.69 0.43
N ILE A 173 -0.79 9.76 -0.47
CA ILE A 173 0.58 9.28 -0.24
C ILE A 173 1.34 10.18 0.75
N ASN A 174 0.97 11.46 0.85
CA ASN A 174 1.63 12.42 1.74
C ASN A 174 1.58 12.04 3.24
N LEU A 175 0.74 11.08 3.63
CA LEU A 175 0.63 10.57 5.00
C LEU A 175 1.84 9.74 5.43
N PHE A 176 2.42 8.99 4.50
CA PHE A 176 3.49 8.02 4.76
C PHE A 176 4.70 8.20 3.83
N GLY A 177 4.66 9.16 2.90
CA GLY A 177 5.76 9.48 2.00
C GLY A 177 5.78 8.63 0.74
N ARG A 178 6.53 9.10 -0.27
CA ARG A 178 6.67 8.41 -1.56
C ARG A 178 7.80 7.37 -1.49
N SER A 179 7.49 6.13 -1.83
CA SER A 179 8.42 4.99 -1.86
C SER A 179 8.10 4.06 -3.03
N ASP A 180 9.10 3.35 -3.55
CA ASP A 180 8.92 2.27 -4.54
C ASP A 180 8.43 0.97 -3.89
N VAL A 181 8.52 0.88 -2.57
CA VAL A 181 8.08 -0.26 -1.75
C VAL A 181 7.39 0.25 -0.50
N TYR A 182 6.21 -0.29 -0.21
CA TYR A 182 5.50 -0.12 1.05
C TYR A 182 5.23 -1.47 1.69
N GLY A 183 5.14 -1.55 3.02
CA GLY A 183 4.52 -2.72 3.64
C GLY A 183 3.02 -2.66 3.39
N PHE A 184 2.42 -3.79 3.05
CA PHE A 184 1.05 -3.82 2.56
C PHE A 184 0.27 -4.99 3.13
N TYR A 185 -0.92 -4.66 3.62
CA TYR A 185 -1.89 -5.64 4.08
C TYR A 185 -3.28 -5.23 3.63
N THR A 186 -4.10 -6.20 3.28
CA THR A 186 -5.51 -5.95 3.05
C THR A 186 -6.34 -7.13 3.54
N SER A 187 -7.56 -6.85 3.97
CA SER A 187 -8.53 -7.89 4.29
C SER A 187 -9.95 -7.47 3.96
N VAL A 188 -10.79 -8.48 3.73
CA VAL A 188 -12.24 -8.34 3.61
C VAL A 188 -12.88 -9.22 4.67
N TYR A 189 -13.85 -8.66 5.38
CA TYR A 189 -14.67 -9.37 6.35
C TYR A 189 -16.07 -9.60 5.79
N PHE A 190 -16.46 -10.87 5.71
CA PHE A 190 -17.80 -11.29 5.33
C PHE A 190 -18.61 -11.46 6.62
N GLY A 191 -19.46 -10.49 6.94
CA GLY A 191 -20.24 -10.46 8.18
C GLY A 191 -21.21 -11.62 8.29
N HIS A 192 -21.79 -12.07 7.18
CA HIS A 192 -22.74 -13.18 7.16
C HIS A 192 -22.09 -14.52 7.60
N ALA A 193 -20.82 -14.73 7.24
CA ALA A 193 -20.06 -15.94 7.54
C ALA A 193 -19.13 -15.79 8.76
N ASN A 194 -19.00 -14.57 9.28
CA ASN A 194 -18.00 -14.19 10.28
C ASN A 194 -16.58 -14.66 9.86
N LYS A 195 -16.19 -14.38 8.61
CA LYS A 195 -14.95 -14.87 8.01
C LYS A 195 -14.13 -13.73 7.43
N PHE A 196 -12.81 -13.81 7.60
CA PHE A 196 -11.85 -12.90 7.00
C PHE A 196 -11.09 -13.59 5.87
N TYR A 197 -10.87 -12.83 4.80
CA TYR A 197 -9.93 -13.15 3.74
C TYR A 197 -8.91 -12.04 3.66
N SER A 198 -7.63 -12.37 3.51
CA SER A 198 -6.56 -11.37 3.58
C SER A 198 -5.43 -11.63 2.61
N PHE A 199 -4.68 -10.56 2.36
CA PHE A 199 -3.34 -10.62 1.82
C PHE A 199 -2.36 -9.97 2.81
N PRO A 200 -1.23 -10.64 3.15
CA PRO A 200 -0.97 -12.06 2.92
C PRO A 200 -2.02 -12.96 3.56
N SER A 201 -2.23 -14.16 3.00
CA SER A 201 -3.23 -15.12 3.53
C SER A 201 -2.89 -15.64 4.93
N THR A 202 -1.59 -15.63 5.27
CA THR A 202 -1.06 -16.01 6.59
C THR A 202 -1.32 -14.96 7.68
N SER A 203 -1.81 -13.78 7.30
CA SER A 203 -2.07 -12.63 8.18
C SER A 203 -3.57 -12.39 8.41
N SER A 204 -4.40 -13.42 8.27
CA SER A 204 -5.84 -13.28 8.46
C SER A 204 -6.18 -12.99 9.93
N PRO A 205 -6.98 -11.95 10.25
CA PRO A 205 -7.35 -11.63 11.62
C PRO A 205 -8.17 -12.73 12.27
N SER A 206 -8.03 -12.91 13.59
CA SER A 206 -8.92 -13.82 14.33
C SER A 206 -10.21 -13.15 14.80
N SER A 207 -10.27 -11.81 14.79
CA SER A 207 -11.46 -11.03 15.19
C SER A 207 -11.48 -9.63 14.58
N LEU A 208 -12.64 -8.95 14.65
CA LEU A 208 -12.84 -7.59 14.12
C LEU A 208 -12.01 -6.49 14.80
N PHE A 209 -11.51 -6.77 16.00
CA PHE A 209 -10.69 -5.82 16.76
C PHE A 209 -9.19 -6.14 16.65
N GLU A 210 -8.82 -7.23 15.99
CA GLU A 210 -7.42 -7.59 15.80
C GLU A 210 -6.94 -7.05 14.45
N MET A 211 -5.82 -6.32 14.49
CA MET A 211 -5.06 -5.98 13.29
C MET A 211 -3.74 -6.75 13.34
N PRO A 212 -3.37 -7.48 12.28
CA PRO A 212 -2.08 -8.16 12.25
C PRO A 212 -0.93 -7.15 12.31
N PRO A 213 0.18 -7.50 12.98
CA PRO A 213 1.32 -6.60 13.12
C PRO A 213 2.07 -6.39 11.79
N PRO A 214 2.70 -5.23 11.55
CA PRO A 214 3.45 -4.95 10.32
C PRO A 214 4.50 -6.02 9.94
N THR A 215 5.09 -6.71 10.92
CA THR A 215 5.97 -7.88 10.68
C THR A 215 5.40 -8.95 9.74
N THR A 216 4.08 -9.09 9.65
CA THR A 216 3.41 -10.14 8.86
C THR A 216 2.82 -9.61 7.56
N TRP A 217 2.99 -8.31 7.27
CA TRP A 217 2.48 -7.69 6.06
C TRP A 217 3.34 -8.09 4.85
N GLY A 218 2.71 -8.09 3.68
CA GLY A 218 3.40 -8.23 2.40
C GLY A 218 4.01 -6.91 1.97
N GLU A 219 4.30 -6.78 0.68
CA GLU A 219 4.84 -5.56 0.10
C GLU A 219 3.97 -5.09 -1.08
N LEU A 220 3.74 -3.78 -1.17
CA LEU A 220 3.21 -3.11 -2.36
C LEU A 220 4.38 -2.48 -3.11
N VAL A 221 4.67 -2.98 -4.31
CA VAL A 221 5.90 -2.65 -5.05
C VAL A 221 5.55 -1.97 -6.36
N SER A 222 6.18 -0.83 -6.64
CA SER A 222 6.16 -0.13 -7.94
C SER A 222 7.34 -0.64 -8.79
N PRO A 223 7.14 -1.66 -9.66
CA PRO A 223 8.24 -2.26 -10.41
C PRO A 223 8.81 -1.32 -11.48
N ASP A 224 7.99 -0.36 -11.94
CA ASP A 224 8.34 0.71 -12.85
C ASP A 224 9.08 1.88 -12.18
N LYS A 225 9.16 1.88 -10.84
CA LYS A 225 9.77 2.93 -10.02
C LYS A 225 9.22 4.33 -10.31
N SER A 226 7.97 4.41 -10.76
CA SER A 226 7.24 5.67 -10.89
C SER A 226 6.85 6.23 -9.52
N LEU A 227 6.92 5.43 -8.47
CA LEU A 227 7.08 5.90 -7.09
C LEU A 227 8.46 5.46 -6.58
N PRO A 228 9.27 6.33 -5.94
CA PRO A 228 9.17 7.78 -6.00
C PRO A 228 9.50 8.31 -7.42
N GLU A 229 8.76 9.31 -7.89
CA GLU A 229 8.85 9.87 -9.26
C GLU A 229 10.26 10.38 -9.65
N PHE A 230 11.10 10.68 -8.65
CA PHE A 230 12.49 11.07 -8.87
C PHE A 230 13.43 10.08 -8.17
N SER A 231 14.05 9.22 -8.97
CA SER A 231 15.16 8.39 -8.49
C SER A 231 16.31 9.26 -7.93
N TRP A 232 17.04 8.76 -6.93
CA TRP A 232 18.23 9.43 -6.40
C TRP A 232 19.22 9.91 -7.49
N PRO A 233 19.49 9.14 -8.56
CA PRO A 233 20.29 9.61 -9.69
C PRO A 233 19.78 10.89 -10.36
N THR A 234 18.46 11.06 -10.52
CA THR A 234 17.87 12.25 -11.17
C THR A 234 18.06 13.50 -10.31
N ILE A 235 17.94 13.37 -8.98
CA ILE A 235 18.18 14.47 -8.03
C ILE A 235 19.67 14.87 -8.04
N LEU A 236 20.59 13.89 -8.06
CA LEU A 236 22.02 14.13 -8.17
C LEU A 236 22.39 14.83 -9.48
N LEU A 237 21.75 14.45 -10.58
CA LEU A 237 21.98 15.07 -11.88
C LEU A 237 21.49 16.53 -11.89
N LEU A 238 20.31 16.81 -11.34
CA LEU A 238 19.76 18.17 -11.26
C LEU A 238 20.62 19.09 -10.39
N SER A 239 21.05 18.59 -9.22
CA SER A 239 21.95 19.32 -8.33
C SER A 239 23.33 19.56 -8.96
N GLY A 240 23.87 18.60 -9.72
CA GLY A 240 25.10 18.78 -10.50
C GLY A 240 24.97 19.87 -11.57
N VAL A 241 23.86 19.90 -12.31
CA VAL A 241 23.58 20.95 -13.31
C VAL A 241 23.48 22.33 -12.64
N LEU A 242 22.76 22.44 -11.52
CA LEU A 242 22.66 23.69 -10.76
C LEU A 242 24.01 24.17 -10.23
N PHE A 243 24.85 23.24 -9.75
CA PHE A 243 26.21 23.53 -9.30
C PHE A 243 27.07 24.10 -10.45
N VAL A 244 27.05 23.47 -11.63
CA VAL A 244 27.77 23.97 -12.81
C VAL A 244 27.28 25.36 -13.22
N ILE A 245 25.96 25.59 -13.26
CA ILE A 245 25.39 26.91 -13.59
C ILE A 245 25.85 27.97 -12.58
N TYR A 246 25.82 27.65 -11.29
CA TYR A 246 26.26 28.55 -10.22
C TYR A 246 27.73 28.97 -10.39
N PHE A 247 28.64 28.01 -10.60
CA PHE A 247 30.06 28.31 -10.80
C PHE A 247 30.34 29.04 -12.12
N THR A 248 29.58 28.74 -13.18
CA THR A 248 29.71 29.42 -14.47
C THR A 248 29.28 30.89 -14.38
N LYS A 249 28.20 31.18 -13.63
CA LYS A 249 27.75 32.54 -13.34
C LYS A 249 28.72 33.30 -12.45
N MET A 250 29.24 32.68 -11.38
CA MET A 250 30.26 33.32 -10.52
C MET A 250 31.52 33.69 -11.31
N ARG A 251 32.00 32.78 -12.17
CA ARG A 251 33.16 33.04 -13.02
C ARG A 251 32.94 34.19 -14.00
N SER A 252 31.76 34.26 -14.62
CA SER A 252 31.40 35.36 -15.54
C SER A 252 31.23 36.70 -14.83
N GLY A 253 30.62 36.71 -13.63
CA GLY A 253 30.50 37.92 -12.81
C GLY A 253 31.85 38.47 -12.34
N HIS A 254 32.78 37.59 -11.99
CA HIS A 254 34.14 38.00 -11.60
C HIS A 254 34.94 38.58 -12.78
N LEU A 255 34.73 38.07 -14.00
CA LEU A 255 35.32 38.61 -15.22
C LEU A 255 34.78 40.01 -15.57
N HIS A 256 33.49 40.27 -15.32
CA HIS A 256 32.87 41.57 -15.63
C HIS A 256 33.30 42.70 -14.67
N LEU A 257 33.58 42.38 -13.39
CA LEU A 257 34.12 43.35 -12.43
C LEU A 257 35.57 43.76 -12.74
N ARG A 258 36.32 42.94 -13.49
CA ARG A 258 37.70 43.26 -13.91
C ARG A 258 37.78 44.17 -15.13
N THR A 259 36.73 44.26 -15.95
CA THR A 259 36.75 45.06 -17.20
C THR A 259 36.25 46.49 -17.00
N ASN A 260 35.53 46.79 -15.93
CA ASN A 260 34.95 48.13 -15.66
C ASN A 260 35.77 48.96 -14.64
N GLY A 261 37.00 48.54 -14.32
CA GLY A 261 37.87 49.19 -13.33
C GLY A 261 39.00 50.05 -13.91
N ASN A 262 38.94 50.42 -15.19
CA ASN A 262 39.88 51.35 -15.83
C ASN A 262 39.19 52.65 -16.21
#